data_AF-A0ABD2CMM9-F1
#
_entry.id   AF-A0ABD2CMM9-F1
#
_cell.length_a   1.000
_cell.length_b   1.000
_cell.length_c   1.000
_cell.angle_alpha   90.00
_cell.angle_beta   90.00
_cell.angle_gamma   90.00
#
_symmetry.space_group_name_H-M   'P 1'
#
loop_
_entity.id
_entity.type
_entity.pdbx_description
1 polymer ?
#
loop_
_entity_poly.entity_id
_entity_poly.type
_entity_poly.pdbx_seq_one_letter_code
_entity_poly.pdbx_strand_id
1 'polypeptide(L)'
;MIRSVLVSGCKAVDVLDCLAEGRQVLSFNILSNEGIKNNIISMKLKYVIKRAWFTCLKIPSMPDENSWKDQQRFMYLRLRRLVSSVNEHYYENLRYERELLLQEPSIPPPRLPPVSTYSGYGEYGGQFFYYGNMNKYAYESKIKSLPVTDHENAQDDIEEIHGTPCFNLIIAVELKCSLELAPFTVRTLLQSNELEIYTKTPNRPEIYLKLDIMCPASMANRLPGNFTWELNSSRHIRHSS
;
A
#
# COMPACT_ATOMS: atom_id res chain seq x y z
N MET A 1 -18.33 25.06 16.05
CA MET A 1 -17.40 23.92 16.15
C MET A 1 -16.94 23.59 14.73
N ILE A 2 -15.73 24.02 14.34
CA ILE A 2 -15.20 23.81 12.99
C ILE A 2 -14.81 22.35 12.87
N ARG A 3 -15.67 21.51 12.28
CA ARG A 3 -15.30 20.13 11.92
C ARG A 3 -14.32 20.23 10.75
N SER A 4 -13.07 19.86 11.00
CA SER A 4 -11.99 19.88 10.02
C SER A 4 -12.41 19.18 8.73
N VAL A 5 -12.51 19.96 7.64
CA VAL A 5 -12.83 19.50 6.29
C VAL A 5 -11.73 18.60 5.72
N LEU A 6 -10.62 18.39 6.45
CA LEU A 6 -9.39 17.74 5.97
C LEU A 6 -9.14 16.32 6.52
N VAL A 7 -10.00 15.80 7.39
CA VAL A 7 -9.80 14.45 7.97
C VAL A 7 -10.62 13.42 7.19
N SER A 8 -9.97 12.68 6.30
CA SER A 8 -10.55 11.48 5.68
C SER A 8 -10.61 10.33 6.69
N GLY A 9 -11.69 9.54 6.64
CA GLY A 9 -11.82 8.31 7.41
C GLY A 9 -10.99 7.14 6.85
N CYS A 10 -10.46 7.28 5.63
CA CYS A 10 -9.80 6.22 4.87
C CYS A 10 -8.27 6.37 4.83
N LYS A 11 -7.64 6.62 5.98
CA LYS A 11 -6.23 6.99 6.07
C LYS A 11 -5.25 6.06 5.35
N ALA A 12 -5.50 4.75 5.33
CA ALA A 12 -4.62 3.84 4.57
C ALA A 12 -4.71 4.09 3.06
N VAL A 13 -5.90 4.35 2.53
CA VAL A 13 -6.11 4.70 1.12
C VAL A 13 -5.48 6.04 0.81
N ASP A 14 -5.64 7.05 1.66
CA ASP A 14 -5.02 8.36 1.43
C ASP A 14 -3.49 8.26 1.39
N VAL A 15 -2.89 7.43 2.26
CA VAL A 15 -1.45 7.19 2.26
C VAL A 15 -1.02 6.46 0.97
N LEU A 16 -1.76 5.45 0.53
CA LEU A 16 -1.45 4.71 -0.70
C LEU A 16 -1.67 5.55 -1.96
N ASP A 17 -2.66 6.45 -1.95
CA ASP A 17 -2.93 7.40 -3.04
C ASP A 17 -1.77 8.41 -3.24
N CYS A 18 -0.88 8.56 -2.25
CA CYS A 18 0.35 9.34 -2.40
C CYS A 18 1.46 8.62 -3.17
N LEU A 19 1.30 7.36 -3.58
CA LEU A 19 2.28 6.67 -4.43
C LEU A 19 2.41 7.39 -5.77
N ALA A 20 3.65 7.65 -6.19
CA ALA A 20 3.93 8.30 -7.46
C ALA A 20 3.51 7.47 -8.69
N GLU A 21 3.54 6.13 -8.58
CA GLU A 21 3.10 5.20 -9.62
C GLU A 21 2.36 3.98 -9.05
N GLY A 22 1.67 3.23 -9.92
CA GLY A 22 1.15 1.90 -9.60
C GLY A 22 -0.27 1.84 -9.03
N ARG A 23 -0.95 2.99 -8.86
CA ARG A 23 -2.37 3.04 -8.47
C ARG A 23 -3.28 2.65 -9.64
N GLN A 24 -4.26 1.79 -9.36
CA GLN A 24 -5.30 1.35 -10.30
C GLN A 24 -6.67 1.38 -9.61
N VAL A 25 -7.66 2.00 -10.24
CA VAL A 25 -9.06 1.93 -9.79
C VAL A 25 -9.74 0.79 -10.55
N LEU A 26 -10.13 -0.27 -9.83
CA LEU A 26 -10.77 -1.44 -10.42
C LEU A 26 -12.28 -1.27 -10.52
N SER A 27 -12.89 -0.64 -9.50
CA SER A 27 -14.31 -0.28 -9.52
C SER A 27 -14.56 0.90 -8.60
N PHE A 28 -15.52 1.74 -8.97
CA PHE A 28 -15.99 2.88 -8.18
C PHE A 28 -17.48 3.02 -8.41
N ASN A 29 -18.26 2.94 -7.33
CA ASN A 29 -19.72 3.07 -7.36
C ASN A 29 -20.18 3.94 -6.20
N ILE A 30 -21.21 4.75 -6.44
CA ILE A 30 -21.94 5.46 -5.40
C ILE A 30 -23.31 4.82 -5.33
N LEU A 31 -23.58 4.11 -4.24
CA LEU A 31 -24.85 3.45 -3.97
C LEU A 31 -25.76 4.44 -3.25
N SER A 32 -26.84 4.86 -3.90
CA SER A 32 -27.93 5.61 -3.26
C SER A 32 -28.99 4.62 -2.80
N ASN A 33 -29.29 4.58 -1.50
CA ASN A 33 -30.34 3.73 -0.98
C ASN A 33 -31.67 4.49 -1.11
N GLU A 34 -32.60 4.05 -1.97
CA GLU A 34 -33.81 4.81 -2.33
C GLU A 34 -34.78 5.09 -1.16
N GLY A 35 -34.56 4.51 0.02
CA GLY A 35 -35.33 4.79 1.24
C GLY A 35 -34.61 5.61 2.33
N ILE A 36 -33.28 5.76 2.26
CA ILE A 36 -32.47 6.51 3.24
C ILE A 36 -31.43 7.28 2.43
N LYS A 37 -31.43 8.62 2.50
CA LYS A 37 -30.46 9.50 1.81
C LYS A 37 -29.02 9.34 2.36
N ASN A 38 -28.50 8.12 2.40
CA ASN A 38 -27.14 7.76 2.72
C ASN A 38 -26.50 7.19 1.47
N ASN A 39 -25.78 8.04 0.76
CA ASN A 39 -24.93 7.60 -0.33
C ASN A 39 -23.72 6.86 0.28
N ILE A 40 -23.51 5.62 -0.14
CA ILE A 40 -22.36 4.82 0.23
C ILE A 40 -21.42 4.77 -0.97
N ILE A 41 -20.16 5.12 -0.74
CA ILE A 41 -19.09 4.91 -1.72
C ILE A 41 -18.63 3.47 -1.59
N SER A 42 -18.57 2.75 -2.70
CA SER A 42 -17.96 1.44 -2.80
C SER A 42 -16.84 1.47 -3.84
N MET A 43 -15.64 1.05 -3.43
CA MET A 43 -14.45 1.08 -4.27
C MET A 43 -13.65 -0.20 -4.17
N LYS A 44 -13.07 -0.59 -5.30
CA LYS A 44 -11.97 -1.56 -5.34
C LYS A 44 -10.77 -0.90 -5.98
N LEU A 45 -9.65 -0.90 -5.27
CA LEU A 45 -8.38 -0.33 -5.71
C LEU A 45 -7.31 -1.41 -5.74
N LYS A 46 -6.30 -1.21 -6.57
CA LYS A 46 -5.10 -2.04 -6.62
C LYS A 46 -3.89 -1.14 -6.71
N TYR A 47 -2.93 -1.34 -5.83
CA TYR A 47 -1.64 -0.66 -5.84
C TYR A 47 -0.55 -1.69 -6.16
N VAL A 48 0.25 -1.43 -7.19
CA VAL A 48 1.37 -2.28 -7.58
C VAL A 48 2.66 -1.52 -7.34
N ILE A 49 3.42 -1.93 -6.34
CA ILE A 49 4.67 -1.31 -5.94
C ILE A 49 5.82 -2.21 -6.40
N LYS A 50 6.64 -1.71 -7.32
CA LYS A 50 7.76 -2.48 -7.89
C LYS A 50 8.89 -2.63 -6.88
N ARG A 51 9.53 -3.80 -6.86
CA ARG A 51 10.72 -4.10 -6.04
C ARG A 51 10.52 -3.81 -4.55
N ALA A 52 9.35 -4.14 -4.04
CA ALA A 52 8.96 -3.90 -2.66
C ALA A 52 8.47 -5.18 -2.01
N TRP A 53 8.50 -5.20 -0.68
CA TRP A 53 8.00 -6.30 0.13
C TRP A 53 7.25 -5.76 1.34
N PHE A 54 6.29 -6.55 1.79
CA PHE A 54 5.58 -6.33 3.03
C PHE A 54 5.09 -7.68 3.52
N THR A 55 5.69 -8.17 4.60
CA THR A 55 5.39 -9.46 5.20
C THR A 55 4.99 -9.27 6.65
N CYS A 56 4.14 -10.17 7.11
CA CYS A 56 3.66 -10.20 8.49
C CYS A 56 3.78 -11.61 9.02
N LEU A 57 4.55 -11.78 10.10
CA LEU A 57 4.72 -13.03 10.83
C LEU A 57 3.86 -12.97 12.10
N LYS A 58 3.25 -14.09 12.47
CA LYS A 58 2.59 -14.20 13.77
C LYS A 58 3.64 -14.50 14.83
N ILE A 59 3.62 -13.74 15.92
CA ILE A 59 4.48 -13.93 17.08
C ILE A 59 3.59 -14.12 18.34
N PRO A 60 4.10 -14.78 19.39
CA PRO A 60 3.38 -14.86 20.66
C PRO A 60 3.00 -13.46 21.15
N SER A 61 1.71 -13.24 21.42
CA SER A 61 1.22 -11.94 21.88
C SER A 61 1.36 -11.82 23.39
N MET A 62 1.81 -10.65 23.85
CA MET A 62 1.63 -10.26 25.25
C MET A 62 0.15 -9.87 25.48
N PRO A 63 -0.43 -10.16 26.65
CA PRO A 63 -1.86 -9.97 26.92
C PRO A 63 -2.31 -8.49 26.88
N ASP A 64 -1.40 -7.54 27.09
CA ASP A 64 -1.73 -6.10 27.23
C ASP A 64 -1.47 -5.24 25.97
N GLU A 65 -0.97 -5.81 24.86
CA GLU A 65 -0.54 -5.05 23.67
C GLU A 65 -1.61 -4.86 22.57
N ASN A 66 -2.91 -4.88 22.93
CA ASN A 66 -3.98 -4.99 21.93
C ASN A 66 -4.92 -3.77 21.84
N SER A 67 -4.37 -2.57 21.93
CA SER A 67 -5.12 -1.35 21.61
C SER A 67 -5.37 -1.27 20.10
N TRP A 68 -6.63 -1.38 19.70
CA TRP A 68 -7.04 -1.28 18.29
C TRP A 68 -6.59 0.04 17.63
N LYS A 69 -6.55 1.14 18.40
CA LYS A 69 -6.10 2.45 17.93
C LYS A 69 -4.64 2.41 17.51
N ASP A 70 -3.84 1.72 18.30
CA ASP A 70 -2.41 1.58 18.05
C ASP A 70 -2.14 0.59 16.92
N GLN A 71 -2.91 -0.49 16.79
CA GLN A 71 -2.85 -1.37 15.61
C GLN A 71 -3.07 -0.58 14.31
N GLN A 72 -4.11 0.26 14.27
CA GLN A 72 -4.37 1.14 13.12
C GLN A 72 -3.24 2.14 12.91
N ARG A 73 -2.83 2.84 13.98
CA ARG A 73 -1.76 3.85 13.93
C ARG A 73 -0.46 3.28 13.38
N PHE A 74 -0.03 2.12 13.88
CA PHE A 74 1.19 1.47 13.44
C PHE A 74 1.08 0.96 12.01
N MET A 75 -0.08 0.42 11.60
CA MET A 75 -0.30 0.05 10.20
C MET A 75 -0.15 1.26 9.27
N TYR A 76 -0.77 2.40 9.60
CA TYR A 76 -0.64 3.63 8.81
C TYR A 76 0.80 4.16 8.78
N LEU A 77 1.53 4.07 9.90
CA LEU A 77 2.93 4.48 9.96
C LEU A 77 3.82 3.63 9.06
N ARG A 78 3.60 2.31 9.02
CA ARG A 78 4.35 1.38 8.15
C ARG A 78 4.08 1.66 6.68
N LEU A 79 2.79 1.79 6.30
CA LEU A 79 2.40 2.17 4.94
C LEU A 79 3.02 3.51 4.55
N ARG A 80 2.97 4.52 5.43
CA ARG A 80 3.55 5.84 5.15
C ARG A 80 5.04 5.76 4.90
N ARG A 81 5.79 5.06 5.75
CA ARG A 81 7.24 4.88 5.57
C ARG A 81 7.58 4.17 4.26
N LEU A 82 6.82 3.13 3.92
CA LEU A 82 6.99 2.41 2.67
C LEU A 82 6.74 3.33 1.46
N VAL A 83 5.60 4.03 1.44
CA VAL A 83 5.25 4.95 0.35
C VAL A 83 6.28 6.07 0.21
N SER A 84 6.72 6.67 1.31
CA SER A 84 7.75 7.71 1.28
C SER A 84 9.07 7.20 0.66
N SER A 85 9.55 6.04 1.09
CA SER A 85 10.78 5.45 0.57
C SER A 85 10.67 5.03 -0.90
N VAL A 86 9.52 4.51 -1.32
CA VAL A 86 9.25 4.17 -2.73
C VAL A 86 9.28 5.44 -3.60
N ASN A 87 8.62 6.50 -3.13
CA ASN A 87 8.61 7.77 -3.84
C ASN A 87 9.99 8.41 -3.91
N GLU A 88 10.80 8.31 -2.84
CA GLU A 88 12.19 8.77 -2.84
C GLU A 88 13.00 8.11 -3.95
N HIS A 89 12.99 6.78 -4.04
CA HIS A 89 13.65 6.05 -5.14
C HIS A 89 13.10 6.41 -6.52
N TYR A 90 11.78 6.63 -6.63
CA TYR A 90 11.15 7.02 -7.88
C TYR A 90 11.63 8.41 -8.34
N TYR A 91 11.61 9.41 -7.46
CA TYR A 91 12.00 10.77 -7.80
C TYR A 91 13.51 10.92 -8.02
N GLU A 92 14.33 10.15 -7.32
CA GLU A 92 15.78 10.10 -7.58
C GLU A 92 16.07 9.55 -8.98
N ASN A 93 15.40 8.45 -9.38
CA ASN A 93 15.52 7.90 -10.73
C ASN A 93 14.99 8.88 -11.80
N LEU A 94 13.83 9.49 -11.56
CA LEU A 94 13.25 10.48 -12.48
C LEU A 94 14.16 11.70 -12.66
N ARG A 95 14.81 12.13 -11.58
CA ARG A 95 15.81 13.21 -11.64
C ARG A 95 17.00 12.80 -12.50
N TYR A 96 17.57 11.61 -12.27
CA TYR A 96 18.68 11.10 -13.06
C TYR A 96 18.33 10.99 -14.55
N GLU A 97 17.15 10.45 -14.89
CA GLU A 97 16.67 10.35 -16.27
C GLU A 97 16.53 11.73 -16.94
N ARG A 98 16.04 12.73 -16.19
CA ARG A 98 15.96 14.11 -16.69
C ARG A 98 17.32 14.75 -16.91
N GLU A 99 18.26 14.57 -15.97
CA GLU A 99 19.64 15.06 -16.12
C GLU A 99 20.34 14.42 -17.33
N LEU A 100 20.08 13.13 -17.59
CA LEU A 100 20.62 12.42 -18.75
C LEU A 100 20.06 12.96 -20.08
N LEU A 101 18.77 13.27 -20.13
CA LEU A 101 18.13 13.85 -21.33
C LEU A 101 18.63 15.26 -21.65
N LEU A 102 19.05 16.02 -20.64
CA LEU A 102 19.58 17.38 -20.78
C LEU A 102 21.11 17.40 -20.93
N GLN A 103 21.75 16.24 -21.07
CA GLN A 103 23.19 16.14 -21.11
C GLN A 103 23.75 16.78 -22.38
N GLU A 104 24.61 17.79 -22.20
CA GLU A 104 25.45 18.30 -23.29
C GLU A 104 26.69 17.40 -23.48
N PRO A 105 27.14 17.17 -24.72
CA PRO A 105 28.31 16.33 -24.99
C PRO A 105 29.61 16.77 -24.30
N SER A 106 29.70 18.05 -23.95
CA SER A 106 30.84 18.68 -23.26
C SER A 106 30.86 18.45 -21.74
N ILE A 107 29.75 17.99 -21.15
CA ILE A 107 29.61 17.82 -19.70
C ILE A 107 29.68 16.32 -19.36
N PRO A 108 30.46 15.92 -18.35
CA PRO A 108 30.48 14.54 -17.87
C PRO A 108 29.07 14.03 -17.54
N PRO A 109 28.76 12.76 -17.83
CA PRO A 109 27.43 12.22 -17.56
C PRO A 109 27.11 12.29 -16.06
N PRO A 110 25.82 12.48 -15.71
CA PRO A 110 25.39 12.47 -14.33
C PRO A 110 25.74 11.12 -13.68
N ARG A 111 26.07 11.15 -12.39
CA ARG A 111 26.35 9.93 -11.64
C ARG A 111 25.07 9.10 -11.53
N LEU A 112 25.21 7.79 -11.73
CA LEU A 112 24.12 6.85 -11.50
C LEU A 112 23.61 6.95 -10.05
N PRO A 113 22.29 6.82 -9.84
CA PRO A 113 21.75 6.71 -8.49
C PRO A 113 22.41 5.54 -7.72
N PRO A 114 22.70 5.73 -6.43
CA PRO A 114 23.37 4.71 -5.63
C PRO A 114 22.51 3.46 -5.52
N VAL A 115 23.15 2.30 -5.36
CA VAL A 115 22.45 1.05 -5.00
C VAL A 115 21.82 1.22 -3.61
N SER A 116 20.49 1.36 -3.56
CA SER A 116 19.78 1.72 -2.34
C SER A 116 18.66 0.75 -2.00
N THR A 117 18.58 0.38 -0.72
CA THR A 117 17.57 -0.52 -0.16
C THR A 117 17.08 0.08 1.16
N TYR A 118 15.77 0.18 1.33
CA TYR A 118 15.14 0.55 2.59
C TYR A 118 14.50 -0.68 3.21
N SER A 119 14.68 -0.86 4.51
CA SER A 119 14.04 -1.92 5.30
C SER A 119 13.51 -1.34 6.60
N GLY A 120 12.25 -1.63 6.90
CA GLY A 120 11.59 -1.32 8.15
C GLY A 120 11.09 -2.59 8.81
N TYR A 121 11.14 -2.63 10.13
CA TYR A 121 10.60 -3.71 10.93
C TYR A 121 9.87 -3.16 12.16
N GLY A 122 9.06 -4.00 12.79
CA GLY A 122 8.49 -3.69 14.09
C GLY A 122 7.32 -4.60 14.44
N GLU A 123 7.24 -4.96 15.71
CA GLU A 123 6.19 -5.77 16.27
C GLU A 123 5.03 -4.93 16.81
N TYR A 124 3.82 -5.48 16.74
CA TYR A 124 2.67 -4.99 17.49
C TYR A 124 1.53 -6.03 17.51
N GLY A 125 0.91 -6.27 18.66
CA GLY A 125 -0.31 -7.09 18.76
C GLY A 125 -0.15 -8.54 18.27
N GLY A 126 0.96 -9.19 18.63
CA GLY A 126 1.25 -10.56 18.19
C GLY A 126 1.63 -10.68 16.71
N GLN A 127 2.00 -9.57 16.06
CA GLN A 127 2.41 -9.54 14.65
C GLN A 127 3.76 -8.85 14.50
N PHE A 128 4.70 -9.51 13.84
CA PHE A 128 5.97 -8.94 13.42
C PHE A 128 5.92 -8.56 11.95
N PHE A 129 6.17 -7.29 11.66
CA PHE A 129 6.14 -6.77 10.30
C PHE A 129 7.55 -6.57 9.77
N TYR A 130 7.78 -6.98 8.53
CA TYR A 130 8.99 -6.67 7.77
C TYR A 130 8.60 -6.13 6.39
N TYR A 131 9.01 -4.91 6.09
CA TYR A 131 8.60 -4.22 4.87
C TYR A 131 9.74 -3.35 4.34
N GLY A 132 9.68 -3.02 3.06
CA GLY A 132 10.70 -2.21 2.44
C GLY A 132 10.65 -2.23 0.93
N ASN A 133 11.65 -1.61 0.34
CA ASN A 133 11.80 -1.50 -1.10
C ASN A 133 13.26 -1.36 -1.49
N MET A 134 13.56 -1.65 -2.75
CA MET A 134 14.86 -1.43 -3.33
C MET A 134 14.73 -0.72 -4.68
N ASN A 135 15.69 0.15 -4.98
CA ASN A 135 15.70 0.83 -6.26
C ASN A 135 16.09 -0.14 -7.39
N LYS A 136 15.97 0.33 -8.64
CA LYS A 136 16.28 -0.48 -9.83
C LYS A 136 17.70 -1.05 -9.75
N TYR A 137 18.68 -0.23 -9.41
CA TYR A 137 20.09 -0.61 -9.36
C TYR A 137 20.38 -1.66 -8.28
N ALA A 138 19.76 -1.54 -7.09
CA ALA A 138 19.87 -2.54 -6.04
C ALA A 138 19.26 -3.88 -6.43
N TYR A 139 18.13 -3.85 -7.14
CA TYR A 139 17.51 -5.06 -7.66
C TYR A 139 18.40 -5.74 -8.69
N GLU A 140 18.95 -4.98 -9.64
CA GLU A 140 19.84 -5.54 -10.67
C GLU A 140 21.13 -6.11 -10.06
N SER A 141 21.72 -5.42 -9.09
CA SER A 141 22.93 -5.86 -8.39
C SER A 141 22.74 -7.03 -7.42
N LYS A 142 21.52 -7.32 -6.96
CA LYS A 142 21.27 -8.41 -5.98
C LYS A 142 20.58 -9.62 -6.59
N ILE A 143 19.73 -9.38 -7.58
CA ILE A 143 18.82 -10.39 -8.13
C ILE A 143 19.20 -10.77 -9.56
N LYS A 144 19.65 -9.82 -10.40
CA LYS A 144 20.08 -10.15 -11.77
C LYS A 144 21.53 -10.64 -11.86
N SER A 145 22.37 -10.33 -10.88
CA SER A 145 23.78 -10.73 -10.87
C SER A 145 24.07 -12.05 -10.15
N LEU A 146 23.06 -12.87 -9.81
CA LEU A 146 23.35 -14.26 -9.49
C LEU A 146 23.85 -14.93 -10.78
N PRO A 147 25.11 -15.39 -10.85
CA PRO A 147 25.54 -16.20 -11.96
C PRO A 147 24.67 -17.47 -11.94
N VAL A 148 24.10 -17.80 -13.10
CA VAL A 148 23.69 -19.17 -13.39
C VAL A 148 24.94 -20.01 -13.15
N THR A 149 24.99 -20.72 -12.03
CA THR A 149 26.06 -21.67 -11.76
C THR A 149 26.13 -22.64 -12.92
N ASP A 150 27.31 -22.69 -13.54
CA ASP A 150 27.75 -23.70 -14.49
C ASP A 150 27.42 -25.09 -13.94
N HIS A 151 26.35 -25.70 -14.45
CA HIS A 151 26.18 -27.14 -14.44
C HIS A 151 25.90 -27.57 -15.87
N GLU A 152 26.99 -27.65 -16.64
CA GLU A 152 27.06 -28.58 -17.76
C GLU A 152 26.80 -30.00 -17.22
N ASN A 153 25.91 -30.72 -17.91
CA ASN A 153 25.62 -32.16 -17.82
C ASN A 153 24.59 -32.62 -16.76
N ALA A 154 23.31 -32.60 -17.12
CA ALA A 154 22.44 -33.78 -17.03
C ALA A 154 21.16 -33.54 -17.85
N GLN A 155 20.83 -34.56 -18.64
CA GLN A 155 19.75 -34.59 -19.61
C GLN A 155 18.43 -35.05 -18.97
N ASP A 156 17.35 -34.53 -19.54
CA ASP A 156 15.93 -34.92 -19.45
C ASP A 156 15.15 -34.72 -18.13
N ASP A 157 13.96 -34.16 -18.37
CA ASP A 157 12.72 -34.14 -17.57
C ASP A 157 12.68 -33.36 -16.24
N ILE A 158 12.15 -32.13 -16.31
CA ILE A 158 10.85 -31.72 -15.73
C ILE A 158 10.63 -30.23 -16.05
N GLU A 159 9.51 -29.92 -16.71
CA GLU A 159 8.96 -28.57 -16.83
C GLU A 159 8.71 -27.98 -15.43
N GLU A 160 9.35 -26.87 -15.06
CA GLU A 160 8.83 -26.00 -14.00
C GLU A 160 9.28 -24.53 -14.19
N ILE A 161 8.40 -23.75 -14.82
CA ILE A 161 8.12 -22.30 -14.62
C ILE A 161 9.14 -21.53 -13.75
N HIS A 162 10.37 -21.34 -14.20
CA HIS A 162 11.29 -20.36 -13.59
C HIS A 162 11.14 -18.99 -14.27
N GLY A 163 9.93 -18.43 -14.16
CA GLY A 163 9.74 -17.00 -14.36
C GLY A 163 10.52 -16.26 -13.28
N THR A 164 11.37 -15.30 -13.69
CA THR A 164 12.16 -14.47 -12.77
C THR A 164 11.27 -13.98 -11.62
N PRO A 165 11.67 -14.13 -10.34
CA PRO A 165 10.81 -13.78 -9.22
C PRO A 165 10.32 -12.35 -9.35
N CYS A 166 8.99 -12.19 -9.40
CA CYS A 166 8.35 -10.90 -9.51
C CYS A 166 8.33 -10.24 -8.12
N PHE A 167 9.26 -9.31 -7.86
CA PHE A 167 9.36 -8.55 -6.60
C PHE A 167 8.35 -7.40 -6.51
N ASN A 168 7.19 -7.54 -7.13
CA ASN A 168 6.13 -6.55 -7.04
C ASN A 168 5.27 -6.86 -5.81
N LEU A 169 5.14 -5.87 -4.94
CA LEU A 169 4.15 -5.88 -3.86
C LEU A 169 2.82 -5.41 -4.43
N ILE A 170 1.77 -6.19 -4.21
CA ILE A 170 0.41 -5.84 -4.64
C ILE A 170 -0.44 -5.61 -3.40
N ILE A 171 -1.07 -4.45 -3.29
CA ILE A 171 -2.03 -4.13 -2.23
C ILE A 171 -3.39 -3.95 -2.89
N ALA A 172 -4.28 -4.92 -2.73
CA ALA A 172 -5.66 -4.80 -3.13
C ALA A 172 -6.47 -4.18 -1.98
N VAL A 173 -7.36 -3.24 -2.31
CA VAL A 173 -8.21 -2.57 -1.33
C VAL A 173 -9.66 -2.74 -1.70
N GLU A 174 -10.47 -3.15 -0.73
CA GLU A 174 -11.93 -3.03 -0.77
C GLU A 174 -12.36 -1.98 0.25
N LEU A 175 -13.09 -0.96 -0.22
CA LEU A 175 -13.58 0.13 0.60
C LEU A 175 -15.09 0.28 0.42
N LYS A 176 -15.80 0.40 1.54
CA LYS A 176 -17.18 0.90 1.60
C LYS A 176 -17.25 1.95 2.70
N CYS A 177 -17.68 3.17 2.39
CA CYS A 177 -17.81 4.21 3.40
C CYS A 177 -18.90 5.22 3.09
N SER A 178 -19.39 5.90 4.13
CA SER A 178 -20.23 7.10 3.98
C SER A 178 -19.45 8.21 3.25
N LEU A 179 -20.17 9.07 2.49
CA LEU A 179 -19.56 10.21 1.77
C LEU A 179 -18.62 11.08 2.62
N GLU A 180 -18.98 11.28 3.89
CA GLU A 180 -18.21 12.09 4.85
C GLU A 180 -16.87 11.45 5.27
N LEU A 181 -16.71 10.13 5.12
CA LEU A 181 -15.47 9.41 5.37
C LEU A 181 -14.68 9.09 4.09
N ALA A 182 -15.15 9.56 2.93
CA ALA A 182 -14.54 9.29 1.64
C ALA A 182 -13.03 9.63 1.60
N PRO A 183 -12.22 8.86 0.86
CA PRO A 183 -10.83 9.21 0.60
C PRO A 183 -10.72 10.63 0.03
N PHE A 184 -9.62 11.30 0.32
CA PHE A 184 -9.42 12.69 -0.08
C PHE A 184 -9.56 12.89 -1.60
N THR A 185 -9.00 11.97 -2.39
CA THR A 185 -9.09 11.96 -3.86
C THR A 185 -10.54 11.91 -4.35
N VAL A 186 -11.41 11.16 -3.67
CA VAL A 186 -12.83 11.05 -4.02
C VAL A 186 -13.58 12.30 -3.60
N ARG A 187 -13.27 12.90 -2.46
CA ARG A 187 -13.92 14.14 -2.00
C ARG A 187 -13.74 15.27 -3.00
N THR A 188 -12.57 15.39 -3.62
CA THR A 188 -12.34 16.38 -4.69
C THR A 188 -13.21 16.15 -5.93
N LEU A 189 -13.60 14.90 -6.22
CA LEU A 189 -14.51 14.58 -7.33
C LEU A 189 -15.98 14.86 -6.96
N LEU A 190 -16.34 14.65 -5.69
CA LEU A 190 -17.68 14.89 -5.15
C LEU A 190 -17.99 16.38 -4.93
N GLN A 191 -16.96 17.23 -4.88
CA GLN A 191 -17.01 18.67 -4.64
C GLN A 191 -17.80 19.50 -5.67
N SER A 192 -18.39 18.87 -6.68
CA SER A 192 -19.33 19.55 -7.59
C SER A 192 -20.67 19.94 -6.95
N ASN A 193 -20.99 19.53 -5.71
CA ASN A 193 -22.31 19.77 -5.06
C ASN A 193 -22.26 20.07 -3.53
N GLU A 194 -21.22 20.73 -3.02
CA GLU A 194 -20.89 20.72 -1.58
C GLU A 194 -21.76 21.56 -0.61
N LEU A 195 -22.79 22.30 -1.03
CA LEU A 195 -23.56 23.12 -0.06
C LEU A 195 -24.68 22.38 0.70
N GLU A 196 -25.13 21.20 0.26
CA GLU A 196 -26.33 20.56 0.84
C GLU A 196 -26.07 19.34 1.74
N ILE A 197 -24.82 18.86 1.85
CA ILE A 197 -24.50 17.62 2.57
C ILE A 197 -24.55 17.83 4.10
N TYR A 198 -24.38 19.07 4.57
CA TYR A 198 -24.24 19.38 5.99
C TYR A 198 -25.55 19.55 6.77
N THR A 199 -26.72 19.42 6.13
CA THR A 199 -28.03 19.69 6.76
C THR A 199 -28.84 18.44 7.11
N LYS A 200 -28.35 17.22 6.84
CA LYS A 200 -29.11 16.00 7.13
C LYS A 200 -28.59 15.26 8.35
N THR A 201 -29.57 14.74 9.11
CA THR A 201 -29.50 14.05 10.40
C THR A 201 -28.25 13.19 10.64
N PRO A 202 -27.76 13.09 11.89
CA PRO A 202 -26.51 12.41 12.23
C PRO A 202 -26.68 10.89 12.11
N ASN A 203 -26.62 10.37 10.90
CA ASN A 203 -26.41 8.95 10.70
C ASN A 203 -24.99 8.60 11.15
N ARG A 204 -24.84 7.45 11.81
CA ARG A 204 -23.53 6.99 12.27
C ARG A 204 -22.69 6.72 11.02
N PRO A 205 -21.52 7.37 10.86
CA PRO A 205 -20.71 7.16 9.68
C PRO A 205 -20.18 5.71 9.70
N GLU A 206 -20.39 5.00 8.59
CA GLU A 206 -19.99 3.61 8.43
C GLU A 206 -18.73 3.52 7.58
N ILE A 207 -17.82 2.63 7.96
CA ILE A 207 -16.61 2.32 7.21
C ILE A 207 -16.31 0.83 7.26
N TYR A 208 -16.07 0.28 6.09
CA TYR A 208 -15.45 -1.02 5.90
C TYR A 208 -14.26 -0.82 4.95
N LEU A 209 -13.07 -1.16 5.43
CA LEU A 209 -11.83 -1.05 4.67
C LEU A 209 -11.05 -2.34 4.87
N LYS A 210 -10.74 -3.03 3.77
CA LYS A 210 -9.94 -4.24 3.76
C LYS A 210 -8.74 -4.03 2.83
N LEU A 211 -7.56 -4.35 3.34
CA LEU A 211 -6.30 -4.38 2.61
C LEU A 211 -5.86 -5.84 2.49
N ASP A 212 -5.77 -6.34 1.27
CA ASP A 212 -5.17 -7.63 0.94
C ASP A 212 -3.78 -7.39 0.33
N ILE A 213 -2.76 -7.64 1.13
CA ILE A 213 -1.35 -7.42 0.78
C ILE A 213 -0.77 -8.74 0.27
N MET A 214 -0.28 -8.75 -0.96
CA MET A 214 0.32 -9.90 -1.64
C MET A 214 1.75 -9.58 -2.01
N CYS A 215 2.69 -10.37 -1.50
CA CYS A 215 4.13 -10.25 -1.70
C CYS A 215 4.66 -11.58 -2.24
N PRO A 216 4.53 -11.89 -3.55
CA PRO A 216 4.92 -13.20 -4.09
C PRO A 216 6.39 -13.57 -3.81
N ALA A 217 7.29 -12.58 -3.86
CA ALA A 217 8.72 -12.78 -3.62
C ALA A 217 9.08 -13.17 -2.17
N SER A 218 8.19 -12.97 -1.19
CA SER A 218 8.46 -13.42 0.19
C SER A 218 8.37 -14.94 0.33
N MET A 219 7.57 -15.60 -0.51
CA MET A 219 7.45 -17.07 -0.51
C MET A 219 8.76 -17.76 -0.86
N ALA A 220 9.54 -17.18 -1.77
CA ALA A 220 10.89 -17.65 -2.11
C ALA A 220 11.83 -17.65 -0.89
N ASN A 221 11.58 -16.77 0.09
CA ASN A 221 12.33 -16.67 1.34
C ASN A 221 11.66 -17.40 2.51
N ARG A 222 10.68 -18.28 2.24
CA ARG A 222 9.89 -19.01 3.25
C ARG A 222 9.15 -18.09 4.23
N LEU A 223 8.83 -16.87 3.80
CA LEU A 223 8.02 -15.91 4.54
C LEU A 223 6.58 -15.91 3.99
N PRO A 224 5.58 -15.49 4.81
CA PRO A 224 4.19 -15.38 4.34
C PRO A 224 4.08 -14.48 3.10
N GLY A 225 3.43 -15.02 2.07
CA GLY A 225 3.16 -14.35 0.78
C GLY A 225 1.97 -13.41 0.80
N ASN A 226 1.10 -13.53 1.81
CA ASN A 226 -0.13 -12.78 1.91
C ASN A 226 -0.41 -12.32 3.35
N PHE A 227 -1.02 -11.16 3.47
CA PHE A 227 -1.48 -10.61 4.75
C PHE A 227 -2.73 -9.76 4.52
N THR A 228 -3.75 -9.97 5.34
CA THR A 228 -5.01 -9.21 5.27
C THR A 228 -5.16 -8.36 6.52
N TRP A 229 -5.47 -7.08 6.33
CA TRP A 229 -5.78 -6.14 7.39
C TRP A 229 -7.15 -5.50 7.16
N GLU A 230 -7.98 -5.45 8.19
CA GLU A 230 -9.36 -4.98 8.09
C GLU A 230 -9.68 -3.91 9.15
N LEU A 231 -10.50 -2.96 8.74
CA LEU A 231 -11.08 -1.91 9.56
C LEU A 231 -12.59 -1.89 9.32
N ASN A 232 -13.38 -2.04 10.39
CA ASN A 232 -14.84 -2.01 10.32
C ASN A 232 -15.45 -1.21 11.49
N SER A 233 -16.38 -0.31 11.20
CA SER A 233 -17.15 0.44 12.21
C SER A 233 -18.07 -0.44 13.06
N SER A 234 -18.52 -1.60 12.56
CA SER A 234 -19.52 -2.46 13.23
C SER A 234 -18.98 -3.34 14.36
N ARG A 235 -17.65 -3.49 14.51
CA ARG A 235 -17.05 -4.29 15.60
C ARG A 235 -17.20 -3.67 17.00
N HIS A 236 -17.87 -2.52 17.13
CA HIS A 236 -17.83 -1.68 18.35
C HIS A 236 -19.15 -1.50 19.11
N ILE A 237 -20.14 -2.39 18.95
CA ILE A 237 -21.34 -2.40 19.82
C ILE A 237 -21.33 -3.52 20.89
N ARG A 238 -20.40 -4.47 20.83
CA ARG A 238 -20.32 -5.56 21.83
C ARG A 238 -19.03 -5.49 22.64
N HIS A 239 -18.93 -4.52 23.55
CA HIS A 239 -18.16 -4.64 24.80
C HIS A 239 -18.44 -3.40 25.67
N SER A 240 -19.58 -3.45 26.37
CA SER A 240 -19.80 -2.78 27.67
C SER A 240 -21.18 -3.18 28.18
N SER A 241 -21.25 -4.33 28.82
CA SER A 241 -22.27 -4.71 29.79
C SER A 241 -21.55 -5.48 30.89
#